data_AF-A0A7C0ZE64-F1
#
_entry.id   AF-A0A7C0ZE64-F1
#
_cell.length_a   1.000
_cell.length_b   1.000
_cell.length_c   1.000
_cell.angle_alpha   90.00
_cell.angle_beta   90.00
_cell.angle_gamma   90.00
#
_symmetry.space_group_name_H-M   'P 1'
#
loop_
_entity.id
_entity.type
_entity.pdbx_description
1 polymer ?
#
loop_
_entity_poly.entity_id
_entity_poly.type
_entity_poly.pdbx_seq_one_letter_code
_entity_poly.pdbx_strand_id
1 'polypeptide(L)'
;MQEEIEEIKRAESENEKREELGDLLFVVSHLGNFLGINPEIALQEACDKFARRFDKLEKILEDKKIKERDLETLDRIWNQVKNEE
;
A
#
# COMPACT_ATOMS: atom_id res chain seq x y z
N MET A 1 0.42 -11.56 -13.02
CA MET A 1 -0.21 -10.45 -12.23
C MET A 1 -1.66 -10.73 -11.89
N GLN A 2 -2.59 -10.83 -12.86
CA GLN A 2 -3.96 -11.24 -12.53
C GLN A 2 -4.02 -12.67 -11.98
N GLU A 3 -3.20 -13.57 -12.52
CA GLU A 3 -2.99 -14.94 -12.05
C GLU A 3 -2.54 -14.98 -10.57
N GLU A 4 -1.37 -14.42 -10.25
CA GLU A 4 -0.89 -14.29 -8.86
C GLU A 4 -1.92 -13.72 -7.87
N ILE A 5 -2.71 -12.72 -8.27
CA ILE A 5 -3.74 -12.13 -7.40
C ILE A 5 -4.86 -13.13 -7.10
N GLU A 6 -5.24 -13.96 -8.07
CA GLU A 6 -6.23 -15.01 -7.86
C GLU A 6 -5.66 -16.17 -7.04
N GLU A 7 -4.37 -16.46 -7.14
CA GLU A 7 -3.68 -17.47 -6.32
C GLU A 7 -3.59 -17.02 -4.85
N ILE A 8 -3.20 -15.77 -4.58
CA ILE A 8 -3.24 -15.18 -3.22
C ILE A 8 -4.65 -15.27 -2.61
N LYS A 9 -5.71 -15.04 -3.39
CA LYS A 9 -7.10 -15.12 -2.90
C LYS A 9 -7.54 -16.54 -2.55
N ARG A 10 -6.92 -17.55 -3.17
CA ARG A 10 -7.22 -18.97 -2.95
C ARG A 10 -6.32 -19.61 -1.89
N ALA A 11 -5.18 -18.99 -1.58
CA ALA A 11 -4.26 -19.46 -0.55
C ALA A 11 -4.94 -19.54 0.83
N GLU A 12 -4.90 -20.72 1.43
CA GLU A 12 -5.57 -20.98 2.71
C GLU A 12 -4.57 -20.88 3.87
N SER A 13 -3.34 -21.34 3.66
CA SER A 13 -2.28 -21.33 4.67
C SER A 13 -1.45 -20.04 4.63
N GLU A 14 -0.85 -19.68 5.77
CA GLU A 14 0.10 -18.57 5.84
C GLU A 14 1.35 -18.80 4.98
N ASN A 15 1.70 -20.07 4.72
CA ASN A 15 2.86 -20.40 3.91
C ASN A 15 2.58 -20.16 2.42
N GLU A 16 1.43 -20.63 1.92
CA GLU A 16 0.96 -20.35 0.56
C GLU A 16 0.81 -18.83 0.35
N LYS A 17 0.16 -18.11 1.27
CA LYS A 17 0.04 -16.64 1.13
C LYS A 17 1.38 -15.92 1.00
N ARG A 18 2.43 -16.41 1.66
CA ARG A 18 3.78 -15.84 1.58
C ARG A 18 4.44 -16.15 0.24
N GLU A 19 4.25 -17.37 -0.26
CA GLU A 19 4.74 -17.81 -1.58
C GLU A 19 4.12 -16.96 -2.69
N GLU A 20 2.78 -16.93 -2.76
CA GLU A 20 2.04 -16.21 -3.80
C GLU A 20 2.27 -14.69 -3.73
N LEU A 21 2.39 -14.12 -2.52
CA LEU A 21 2.77 -12.71 -2.36
C LEU A 21 4.20 -12.46 -2.87
N GLY A 22 5.12 -13.39 -2.64
CA GLY A 22 6.49 -13.33 -3.14
C GLY A 22 6.56 -13.30 -4.66
N ASP A 23 5.79 -14.16 -5.32
CA ASP A 23 5.72 -14.24 -6.79
C ASP A 23 5.13 -12.97 -7.39
N LEU A 24 4.06 -12.43 -6.80
CA LEU A 24 3.52 -11.13 -7.20
C LEU A 24 4.57 -10.00 -7.08
N LEU A 25 5.28 -9.93 -5.95
CA LEU A 25 6.31 -8.92 -5.72
C LEU A 25 7.48 -9.08 -6.72
N PHE A 26 7.85 -10.31 -7.04
CA PHE A 26 8.89 -10.61 -8.04
C PHE A 26 8.48 -10.12 -9.44
N VAL A 27 7.24 -10.43 -9.87
CA VAL A 27 6.71 -9.98 -11.17
C VAL A 27 6.64 -8.46 -11.25
N VAL A 28 6.20 -7.78 -10.17
CA VAL A 28 6.15 -6.31 -10.10
C VAL A 28 7.55 -5.70 -10.14
N SER A 29 8.52 -6.26 -9.41
CA SER A 29 9.91 -5.82 -9.43
C SER A 29 10.54 -5.98 -10.81
N HIS A 30 10.29 -7.12 -11.46
CA HIS A 30 10.74 -7.38 -12.83
C HIS A 30 10.14 -6.37 -13.82
N LEU A 31 8.85 -6.04 -13.70
CA LEU A 31 8.22 -5.01 -14.52
C LEU A 31 8.91 -3.65 -14.36
N GLY A 32 9.27 -3.27 -13.13
CA GLY A 32 10.05 -2.05 -12.88
C GLY A 32 11.34 -2.03 -13.70
N ASN A 33 12.15 -3.09 -13.59
CA ASN A 33 13.39 -3.22 -14.34
C ASN A 33 13.19 -3.18 -15.87
N PHE A 34 12.14 -3.84 -16.37
CA PHE A 34 11.79 -3.82 -17.80
C PHE A 34 11.45 -2.41 -18.30
N LEU A 35 10.83 -1.59 -17.45
CA LEU A 35 10.52 -0.18 -17.73
C LEU A 35 11.70 0.77 -17.49
N GLY A 36 12.87 0.27 -17.07
CA GLY A 36 14.03 1.08 -16.70
C GLY A 36 13.85 1.84 -15.38
N ILE A 37 12.90 1.42 -14.55
CA ILE A 37 12.61 2.00 -13.23
C ILE A 37 13.24 1.11 -12.17
N ASN A 38 14.00 1.68 -11.23
CA ASN A 38 14.49 0.93 -10.08
C ASN A 38 13.31 0.66 -9.11
N PRO A 39 12.91 -0.62 -8.92
CA PRO A 39 11.74 -0.95 -8.10
C PRO A 39 11.92 -0.64 -6.61
N GLU A 40 13.16 -0.72 -6.09
CA GLU A 40 13.46 -0.38 -4.69
C GLU A 40 13.25 1.12 -4.44
N ILE A 41 13.77 1.96 -5.33
CA ILE A 41 13.59 3.42 -5.25
C ILE A 41 12.11 3.78 -5.41
N ALA A 42 11.41 3.18 -6.39
CA ALA A 42 9.99 3.43 -6.58
C ALA A 42 9.14 3.02 -5.36
N LEU A 43 9.49 1.91 -4.71
CA LEU A 43 8.84 1.47 -3.47
C LEU A 43 9.14 2.42 -2.32
N GLN A 44 10.39 2.87 -2.16
CA GLN A 44 10.78 3.85 -1.15
C GLN A 44 10.00 5.16 -1.31
N GLU A 45 9.92 5.71 -2.52
CA GLU A 45 9.16 6.93 -2.80
C GLU A 45 7.66 6.75 -2.52
N ALA A 46 7.11 5.56 -2.81
CA ALA A 46 5.74 5.23 -2.46
C ALA A 46 5.55 5.24 -0.95
N CYS A 47 6.42 4.57 -0.19
CA CYS A 47 6.39 4.54 1.28
C CYS A 47 6.49 5.96 1.87
N ASP A 48 7.41 6.79 1.38
CA ASP A 48 7.58 8.18 1.82
C ASP A 48 6.31 9.00 1.56
N LYS A 49 5.67 8.82 0.40
CA LYS A 49 4.38 9.45 0.09
C LYS A 49 3.28 9.00 1.05
N PHE A 50 3.19 7.71 1.38
CA PHE A 50 2.22 7.20 2.35
C PHE A 50 2.48 7.76 3.75
N ALA A 51 3.74 7.83 4.19
CA ALA A 51 4.12 8.43 5.47
C ALA A 51 3.73 9.91 5.55
N ARG A 52 4.07 10.72 4.53
CA ARG A 52 3.67 12.15 4.48
C ARG A 52 2.15 12.34 4.55
N ARG A 53 1.39 11.49 3.86
CA ARG A 53 -0.09 11.52 3.90
C ARG A 53 -0.61 11.13 5.27
N PHE A 54 0.00 10.13 5.90
CA PHE A 54 -0.36 9.73 7.24
C PHE A 54 -0.12 10.86 8.25
N ASP A 55 1.04 11.53 8.19
CA ASP A 55 1.33 12.69 9.05
C ASP A 55 0.30 13.83 8.89
N LYS A 56 -0.15 14.08 7.65
CA LYS A 56 -1.23 15.06 7.39
C LYS A 56 -2.55 14.61 8.00
N LEU A 57 -2.90 13.34 7.85
CA LEU A 57 -4.10 12.74 8.44
C LEU A 57 -4.06 12.83 9.98
N GLU A 58 -2.93 12.55 10.61
CA GLU A 58 -2.71 12.69 12.06
C GLU A 58 -2.92 14.13 12.53
N LYS A 59 -2.37 15.12 11.79
CA LYS A 59 -2.58 16.54 12.10
C LYS A 59 -4.04 16.98 11.98
N ILE A 60 -4.80 16.44 11.03
CA ILE A 60 -6.24 16.75 10.87
C ILE A 60 -7.06 16.17 12.02
N LEU A 61 -6.69 14.97 12.48
CA LEU A 61 -7.47 14.24 13.46
C LEU A 61 -7.05 14.49 14.92
N GLU A 62 -5.85 15.02 15.17
CA GLU A 62 -5.18 14.99 16.48
C GLU A 62 -4.94 13.53 16.93
N ASP A 63 -3.68 13.11 17.17
CA ASP A 63 -3.20 11.72 17.34
C ASP A 63 -4.13 10.74 18.08
N LYS A 64 -4.87 11.23 19.08
CA LYS A 64 -5.76 10.42 19.91
C LYS A 64 -7.08 10.05 19.24
N LYS A 65 -7.56 10.79 18.24
CA LYS A 65 -8.89 10.56 17.66
C LYS A 65 -8.90 9.53 16.54
N ILE A 66 -7.77 9.19 15.90
CA ILE A 66 -7.74 8.20 14.80
C ILE A 66 -8.31 6.86 15.23
N LYS A 67 -7.90 6.38 16.41
CA LYS A 67 -8.32 5.08 16.96
C LYS A 67 -9.80 5.05 17.36
N GLU A 68 -10.44 6.22 17.45
CA GLU A 68 -11.83 6.40 17.84
C GLU A 68 -12.76 6.61 16.63
N ARG A 69 -12.23 6.64 15.40
CA ARG A 69 -13.01 6.84 14.17
C ARG A 69 -13.28 5.54 13.44
N ASP A 70 -14.44 5.49 12.79
CA ASP A 70 -14.75 4.45 11.82
C ASP A 70 -13.90 4.56 10.55
N LEU A 71 -13.83 3.45 9.81
CA LEU A 71 -13.05 3.33 8.59
C LEU A 71 -13.55 4.27 7.48
N GLU A 72 -14.85 4.57 7.43
CA GLU A 72 -15.44 5.45 6.41
C GLU A 72 -14.98 6.90 6.59
N THR A 73 -14.93 7.37 7.83
CA THR A 73 -14.41 8.69 8.18
C THR A 73 -12.93 8.81 7.88
N LEU A 74 -12.14 7.76 8.20
CA LEU A 74 -10.72 7.72 7.88
C LEU A 74 -10.48 7.74 6.36
N ASP A 75 -11.28 6.99 5.58
CA ASP A 75 -11.17 6.98 4.12
C ASP A 75 -11.54 8.34 3.51
N ARG A 76 -12.56 9.02 4.03
CA ARG A 76 -12.91 10.38 3.58
C ARG A 76 -11.78 11.38 3.82
N ILE A 77 -11.17 11.36 5.00
CA ILE A 77 -10.06 12.26 5.35
C ILE A 77 -8.81 11.90 4.54
N TRP A 78 -8.56 10.60 4.35
CA TRP A 78 -7.49 10.11 3.48
C TRP A 78 -7.65 10.62 2.04
N ASN A 79 -8.85 10.58 1.48
CA ASN A 79 -9.14 11.11 0.15
C ASN A 79 -8.99 12.63 0.10
N GLN A 80 -9.34 13.36 1.16
CA GLN A 80 -9.06 14.80 1.26
C GLN A 80 -7.54 15.08 1.23
N VAL A 81 -6.77 14.39 2.07
CA VAL A 81 -5.30 14.52 2.13
C VAL A 81 -4.64 14.22 0.78
N LYS A 82 -5.15 13.22 0.05
CA LYS A 82 -4.68 12.87 -1.30
C LYS A 82 -4.94 13.96 -2.34
N ASN A 83 -6.00 14.76 -2.17
CA ASN A 83 -6.37 15.83 -3.10
C ASN A 83 -5.64 17.16 -2.80
N GLU A 84 -5.09 17.31 -1.58
CA GLU A 84 -4.33 18.48 -1.12
C GLU A 84 -2.80 18.32 -1.26
N GLU A 85 -2.31 17.20 -1.81
CA GLU A 85 -0.90 16.96 -2.19
C GLU A 85 -0.75 16.97 -3.71
#